data_AF-A0A1U9NQT2-F1
#
_entry.id   AF-A0A1U9NQT2-F1
#
_cell.length_a   1.000
_cell.length_b   1.000
_cell.length_c   1.000
_cell.angle_alpha   90.00
_cell.angle_beta   90.00
_cell.angle_gamma   90.00
#
_symmetry.space_group_name_H-M   'P 1'
#
loop_
_entity.id
_entity.type
_entity.pdbx_description
1 polymer ?
#
loop_
_entity_poly.entity_id
_entity_poly.type
_entity_poly.pdbx_seq_one_letter_code
_entity_poly.pdbx_strand_id
1 'polypeptide(L)'
;MKTQEKTPGVLEVIDFCRQHGFEAELVGKWVWVRFDKRPDQATRRALKDIGFRWSKRRGRWAHNCGHPTKSARESDPWQKYHTRIVSRKGGAA
;
A
#
# COMPACT_ATOMS: atom_id res chain seq x y z
N MET A 1 4.56 28.45 10.65
CA MET A 1 4.73 27.10 11.24
C MET A 1 4.52 26.08 10.14
N LYS A 2 5.52 25.28 9.78
CA LYS A 2 5.32 24.17 8.84
C LYS A 2 4.74 23.00 9.64
N THR A 3 3.46 22.72 9.47
CA THR A 3 2.84 21.50 10.00
C THR A 3 3.65 20.32 9.46
N GLN A 4 4.35 19.59 10.31
CA GLN A 4 5.02 18.37 9.85
C GLN A 4 3.91 17.37 9.51
N GLU A 5 3.63 17.19 8.22
CA GLU A 5 2.70 16.18 7.75
C GLU A 5 3.28 14.80 8.07
N LYS A 6 2.82 14.23 9.18
CA LYS A 6 3.23 12.91 9.64
C LYS A 6 2.71 11.89 8.63
N THR A 7 3.61 11.20 7.93
CA THR A 7 3.22 10.11 7.04
C THR A 7 2.49 9.02 7.86
N PRO A 8 1.34 8.51 7.38
CA PRO A 8 0.58 7.48 8.06
C PRO A 8 1.41 6.27 8.45
N GLY A 9 1.18 5.77 9.66
CA GLY A 9 1.84 4.58 10.19
C GLY A 9 1.32 3.29 9.55
N VAL A 10 1.97 2.16 9.81
CA VAL A 10 1.57 0.87 9.20
C VAL A 10 0.14 0.45 9.58
N LEU A 11 -0.28 0.67 10.83
CA LEU A 11 -1.62 0.30 11.29
C LEU A 11 -2.70 1.14 10.60
N GLU A 12 -2.49 2.45 10.53
CA GLU A 12 -3.41 3.40 9.88
C GLU A 12 -3.60 3.06 8.40
N VAL A 13 -2.53 2.71 7.71
CA VAL A 13 -2.57 2.29 6.29
C VAL A 13 -3.30 0.96 6.13
N ILE A 14 -3.13 0.01 7.06
CA ILE A 14 -3.86 -1.26 7.05
C ILE A 14 -5.35 -1.02 7.27
N ASP A 15 -5.72 -0.17 8.22
CA ASP A 15 -7.12 0.14 8.51
C ASP A 15 -7.79 0.87 7.35
N PHE A 16 -7.09 1.79 6.70
CA PHE A 16 -7.53 2.38 5.44
C PHE A 16 -7.81 1.29 4.38
N CYS A 17 -6.91 0.33 4.20
CA CYS A 17 -7.12 -0.76 3.24
C CYS A 17 -8.36 -1.61 3.60
N ARG A 18 -8.59 -1.88 4.88
CA ARG A 18 -9.75 -2.65 5.35
C ARG A 18 -11.06 -1.90 5.13
N GLN A 19 -11.12 -0.62 5.46
CA GLN A 19 -12.31 0.23 5.29
C GLN A 19 -12.73 0.32 3.82
N HIS A 20 -11.75 0.37 2.91
CA HIS A 20 -12.01 0.39 1.47
C HIS A 20 -12.14 -1.00 0.83
N GLY A 21 -11.99 -2.08 1.60
CA GLY A 21 -12.05 -3.45 1.08
C GLY A 21 -10.93 -3.80 0.10
N PHE A 22 -9.77 -3.14 0.21
CA PHE A 22 -8.61 -3.40 -0.62
C PHE A 22 -7.89 -4.69 -0.18
N GLU A 23 -7.48 -5.51 -1.15
CA GLU A 23 -6.56 -6.61 -0.89
C GLU A 23 -5.15 -6.05 -0.68
N ALA A 24 -4.62 -6.22 0.53
CA ALA A 24 -3.36 -5.64 0.94
C ALA A 24 -2.41 -6.65 1.57
N GLU A 25 -1.13 -6.56 1.18
CA GLU A 25 -0.05 -7.39 1.67
C GLU A 25 1.02 -6.52 2.33
N LEU A 26 1.43 -6.86 3.54
CA LEU A 26 2.62 -6.31 4.16
C LEU A 26 3.82 -7.14 3.71
N VAL A 27 4.72 -6.54 2.93
CA VAL A 27 5.95 -7.16 2.44
C VAL A 27 7.13 -6.37 2.99
N GLY A 28 7.88 -6.96 3.92
CA GLY A 28 8.92 -6.24 4.64
C GLY A 28 8.37 -5.01 5.39
N LYS A 29 8.69 -3.80 4.89
CA LYS A 29 8.25 -2.51 5.47
C LYS A 29 7.17 -1.79 4.66
N TRP A 30 6.67 -2.43 3.60
CA TRP A 30 5.72 -1.81 2.68
C TRP A 30 4.36 -2.50 2.72
N VAL A 31 3.31 -1.69 2.66
CA VAL A 31 1.96 -2.19 2.35
C VAL A 31 1.76 -2.09 0.84
N TRP A 32 1.45 -3.21 0.22
CA TRP A 32 1.17 -3.33 -1.21
C TRP A 32 -0.31 -3.59 -1.45
N VAL A 33 -0.89 -2.89 -2.43
CA VAL A 33 -2.28 -3.09 -2.86
C VAL A 33 -2.32 -3.39 -4.35
N ARG A 34 -3.10 -4.41 -4.71
CA ARG A 34 -3.35 -4.87 -6.08
C ARG A 34 -4.84 -4.70 -6.42
N PHE A 35 -5.12 -4.40 -7.68
CA PHE A 35 -6.46 -4.38 -8.23
C PHE A 35 -6.50 -5.22 -9.50
N ASP A 36 -7.57 -5.99 -9.73
CA ASP A 36 -7.72 -6.81 -10.94
C ASP A 36 -7.96 -5.95 -12.20
N LYS A 37 -8.65 -4.82 -12.02
CA LYS A 37 -8.88 -3.80 -13.04
C LYS A 37 -8.37 -2.46 -12.55
N ARG A 38 -8.10 -1.54 -13.47
CA ARG A 38 -7.67 -0.17 -13.12
C ARG A 38 -8.72 0.46 -12.20
N PRO A 39 -8.36 0.87 -10.96
CA PRO A 39 -9.31 1.52 -10.07
C PRO A 39 -9.76 2.87 -10.63
N ASP A 40 -10.96 3.28 -10.22
CA ASP A 40 -11.58 4.55 -10.61
C ASP A 40 -10.74 5.76 -10.15
N GLN A 41 -11.13 6.96 -10.57
CA GLN A 41 -10.34 8.16 -10.25
C GLN A 41 -10.38 8.50 -8.76
N ALA A 42 -11.50 8.28 -8.06
CA ALA A 42 -11.62 8.60 -6.65
C ALA A 42 -10.74 7.66 -5.81
N THR A 43 -10.78 6.36 -6.08
CA THR A 43 -9.88 5.38 -5.42
C THR A 43 -8.41 5.74 -5.61
N ARG A 44 -8.00 6.13 -6.83
CA ARG A 44 -6.62 6.54 -7.10
C ARG A 44 -6.22 7.83 -6.40
N ARG A 45 -7.16 8.75 -6.17
CA ARG A 45 -6.92 9.97 -5.38
C ARG A 45 -6.74 9.60 -3.91
N ALA A 46 -7.67 8.86 -3.32
CA ALA A 46 -7.59 8.40 -1.93
C ALA A 46 -6.27 7.65 -1.62
N LEU A 47 -5.83 6.77 -2.52
CA LEU A 47 -4.53 6.09 -2.41
C LEU A 47 -3.37 7.10 -2.37
N LYS A 48 -3.36 8.11 -3.25
CA LYS A 48 -2.30 9.13 -3.27
C LYS A 48 -2.33 10.02 -2.04
N ASP A 49 -3.52 10.38 -1.58
CA ASP A 49 -3.73 11.31 -0.46
C ASP A 49 -3.20 10.72 0.84
N ILE A 50 -3.37 9.41 1.06
CA ILE A 50 -2.77 8.71 2.21
C ILE A 50 -1.28 8.37 1.99
N GLY A 51 -0.75 8.53 0.77
CA GLY A 51 0.69 8.41 0.48
C GLY A 51 1.12 7.21 -0.36
N PHE A 52 0.19 6.42 -0.91
CA PHE A 52 0.56 5.31 -1.81
C PHE A 52 1.14 5.83 -3.12
N ARG A 53 2.10 5.08 -3.65
CA ARG A 53 2.73 5.35 -4.95
C ARG A 53 2.52 4.17 -5.89
N TRP A 54 2.22 4.47 -7.15
CA TRP A 54 2.09 3.45 -8.19
C TRP A 54 3.46 2.91 -8.60
N SER A 55 3.65 1.59 -8.51
CA SER A 55 4.82 0.91 -9.03
C SER A 55 4.52 0.35 -10.42
N LYS A 56 4.85 1.11 -11.48
CA LYS A 56 4.66 0.66 -12.88
C LYS A 56 5.32 -0.69 -13.16
N ARG A 57 6.51 -0.93 -12.59
CA ARG A 57 7.26 -2.20 -12.73
C ARG A 57 6.49 -3.40 -12.17
N ARG A 58 5.73 -3.22 -11.09
CA ARG A 58 5.08 -4.31 -10.36
C ARG A 58 3.58 -4.38 -10.60
N GLY A 59 3.01 -3.38 -11.27
CA GLY A 59 1.56 -3.28 -11.47
C GLY A 59 0.78 -3.15 -10.16
N ARG A 60 1.38 -2.58 -9.10
CA ARG A 60 0.79 -2.49 -7.75
C ARG A 60 1.08 -1.16 -7.09
N TRP A 61 0.23 -0.75 -6.15
CA TRP A 61 0.43 0.41 -5.29
C TRP A 61 1.24 0.03 -4.07
N ALA A 62 2.13 0.91 -3.61
CA ALA A 62 2.97 0.68 -2.43
C ALA A 62 2.96 1.89 -1.49
N HIS A 63 2.89 1.63 -0.19
CA HIS A 63 3.03 2.62 0.88
C HIS A 63 4.21 2.25 1.78
N ASN A 64 5.04 3.22 2.19
CA ASN A 64 6.24 2.99 3.01
C ASN A 64 6.02 3.18 4.52
N CYS A 65 4.80 3.55 4.92
CA CYS A 65 4.32 3.56 6.31
C CYS A 65 5.22 4.37 7.25
N GLY A 66 5.65 5.56 6.79
CA GLY A 66 6.54 6.44 7.56
C GLY A 66 8.00 5.99 7.63
N HIS A 67 8.39 4.93 6.92
CA HIS A 67 9.78 4.47 6.88
C HIS A 67 10.45 4.86 5.55
N PRO A 68 11.43 5.79 5.57
CA PRO A 68 12.31 5.99 4.42
C PRO A 68 13.00 4.66 4.12
N THR A 69 12.79 4.14 2.91
CA THR A 69 13.29 2.83 2.52
C THR A 69 13.93 2.92 1.14
N LYS A 70 15.05 2.22 0.95
CA LYS A 70 15.63 2.07 -0.38
C LYS A 70 14.63 1.32 -1.25
N SER A 71 14.43 1.78 -2.48
CA SER A 71 13.58 1.05 -3.42
C SER A 71 14.16 -0.35 -3.63
N ALA A 72 13.34 -1.39 -3.52
CA ALA A 72 13.72 -2.74 -3.93
C ALA A 72 13.79 -2.84 -5.47
N ARG A 73 14.64 -2.07 -6.13
CA ARG A 73 14.71 -2.02 -7.59
C ARG A 73 15.28 -3.30 -8.18
N GLU A 74 16.32 -3.83 -7.54
CA GLU A 74 17.14 -4.95 -8.02
C GLU A 74 16.61 -6.33 -7.63
N SER A 75 15.64 -6.39 -6.70
CA SER A 75 15.09 -7.66 -6.23
C SER A 75 13.57 -7.65 -6.20
N ASP A 76 12.98 -8.83 -6.28
CA ASP A 76 11.55 -9.01 -6.03
C ASP A 76 11.28 -9.03 -4.51
N PRO A 77 10.50 -8.08 -3.95
CA PRO A 77 10.27 -8.00 -2.50
C PRO A 77 9.65 -9.27 -1.92
N TRP A 78 8.75 -9.92 -2.66
CA TRP A 78 8.08 -11.15 -2.22
C TRP A 78 9.03 -12.34 -2.12
N GLN A 79 10.15 -12.33 -2.86
CA GLN A 79 11.20 -13.35 -2.77
C GLN A 79 12.22 -13.06 -1.67
N LYS A 80 12.36 -11.79 -1.26
CA LYS A 80 13.40 -11.33 -0.32
C LYS A 80 12.89 -11.15 1.11
N TYR A 81 11.65 -10.71 1.26
CA TYR A 81 11.10 -10.31 2.54
C TYR A 81 9.91 -11.17 2.93
N HIS A 82 9.71 -11.33 4.24
CA HIS A 82 8.51 -11.94 4.78
C HIS A 82 7.26 -11.18 4.30
N THR A 83 6.27 -11.95 3.86
CA THR A 83 5.00 -11.44 3.34
C THR A 83 3.85 -11.88 4.24
N ARG A 84 2.94 -10.95 4.57
CA ARG A 84 1.73 -11.23 5.33
C ARG A 84 0.53 -10.53 4.69
N ILE A 85 -0.54 -11.28 4.44
CA ILE A 85 -1.83 -10.68 4.05
C ILE A 85 -2.37 -9.90 5.26
N VAL A 86 -2.66 -8.61 5.08
CA VAL A 86 -3.10 -7.70 6.16
C VAL A 86 -4.50 -7.15 5.94
N SER A 87 -4.99 -7.20 4.70
CA SER A 87 -6.38 -6.95 4.35
C SER A 87 -6.79 -7.90 3.22
N ARG A 88 -7.98 -8.49 3.32
CA ARG A 88 -8.61 -9.25 2.23
C ARG A 88 -9.80 -8.46 1.74
N LYS A 89 -10.08 -8.54 0.44
CA LYS A 89 -11.33 -8.06 -0.11
C LYS A 89 -12.47 -8.85 0.56
N GLY A 90 -13.31 -8.17 1.32
CA GLY A 90 -14.49 -8.79 1.92
C GLY A 90 -15.34 -9.37 0.79
N GLY A 91 -15.47 -10.68 0.74
CA GLY A 91 -16.48 -11.32 -0.07
C GLY A 91 -17.83 -10.95 0.52
N ALA A 92 -18.68 -10.29 -0.27
CA ALA A 92 -20.11 -10.37 -0.04
C ALA A 92 -20.47 -11.86 -0.09
N ALA A 93 -20.88 -12.40 1.05
CA ALA A 93 -21.70 -13.62 1.10
C ALA A 93 -23.14 -13.23 0.81
#